data_AF-D3HKR7-F1
#
_entry.id   AF-D3HKR7-F1
#
_cell.length_a   1.000
_cell.length_b   1.000
_cell.length_c   1.000
_cell.angle_alpha   90.00
_cell.angle_beta   90.00
_cell.angle_gamma   90.00
#
_symmetry.space_group_name_H-M   'P 1'
#
loop_
_entity.id
_entity.type
_entity.pdbx_description
1 polymer ?
#
loop_
_entity_poly.entity_id
_entity_poly.type
_entity_poly.pdbx_seq_one_letter_code
_entity_poly.pdbx_strand_id
1 'polypeptide(L)' 'MHTQRIRNVLERIGLNKLSEEPHAQLEQGGLDSLMLALLIIELEREFKIKIPVMPLVKKHYETIESIAKHLIDLGAQ' A
#
# COMPACT_ATOMS: atom_id res chain seq x y z
N MET A 1 0.92 -12.46 6.66
CA MET A 1 0.43 -12.83 5.31
C MET A 1 0.24 -11.59 4.42
N HIS A 2 -0.27 -10.48 4.98
CA HIS A 2 -0.52 -9.21 4.28
C HIS A 2 0.72 -8.57 3.67
N THR A 3 1.88 -8.61 4.34
CA THR A 3 3.14 -8.04 3.84
C THR A 3 3.49 -8.53 2.43
N GLN A 4 3.43 -9.84 2.18
CA GLN A 4 3.75 -10.39 0.87
C GLN A 4 2.71 -9.98 -0.19
N ARG A 5 1.42 -9.96 0.17
CA ARG A 5 0.36 -9.53 -0.74
C ARG A 5 0.51 -8.04 -1.11
N ILE A 6 0.87 -7.20 -0.14
CA ILE A 6 1.17 -5.78 -0.38
C ILE A 6 2.40 -5.64 -1.29
N ARG A 7 3.47 -6.44 -1.09
CA ARG A 7 4.62 -6.46 -2.01
C ARG A 7 4.20 -6.82 -3.44
N ASN A 8 3.41 -7.87 -3.61
CA ASN A 8 2.90 -8.27 -4.93
C ASN A 8 2.03 -7.17 -5.59
N VAL A 9 1.32 -6.35 -4.79
CA VAL A 9 0.60 -5.17 -5.30
C VAL A 9 1.58 -4.09 -5.74
N LEU A 10 2.59 -3.78 -4.94
CA LEU A 10 3.60 -2.77 -5.25
C LEU A 10 4.38 -3.13 -6.53
N GLU A 11 4.74 -4.39 -6.71
CA GLU A 11 5.36 -4.90 -7.93
C GLU A 11 4.43 -4.75 -9.16
N ARG A 12 3.13 -5.03 -9.02
CA ARG A 12 2.13 -4.87 -10.10
C ARG A 12 2.02 -3.44 -10.60
N ILE A 13 2.15 -2.46 -9.72
CA ILE A 13 2.10 -1.03 -10.09
C ILE A 13 3.48 -0.49 -10.52
N GLY A 14 4.49 -1.34 -10.65
CA GLY A 14 5.82 -0.98 -11.17
C GLY A 14 6.84 -0.56 -10.12
N LEU A 15 6.53 -0.67 -8.82
CA LEU A 15 7.45 -0.39 -7.72
C LEU A 15 8.19 -1.66 -7.28
N ASN A 16 9.00 -2.20 -8.18
CA ASN A 16 9.72 -3.47 -8.03
C ASN A 16 11.13 -3.36 -7.41
N LYS A 17 11.61 -2.14 -7.15
CA LYS A 17 12.93 -1.87 -6.54
C LYS A 17 12.83 -1.36 -5.10
N LEU A 18 11.75 -1.72 -4.42
CA LEU A 18 11.53 -1.33 -3.02
C LEU A 18 12.40 -2.15 -2.07
N SER A 19 12.73 -1.56 -0.93
CA SER A 19 13.44 -2.28 0.14
C SER A 19 12.62 -3.48 0.63
N GLU A 20 13.33 -4.54 1.01
CA GLU A 20 12.75 -5.72 1.68
C GLU A 20 12.36 -5.44 3.14
N GLU A 21 12.75 -4.29 3.68
CA GLU A 21 12.38 -3.87 5.04
C GLU A 21 10.94 -3.32 5.08
N PRO A 22 10.04 -3.86 5.94
CA PRO A 22 8.65 -3.40 6.01
C PRO A 22 8.46 -1.95 6.47
N HIS A 23 9.47 -1.38 7.15
CA HIS A 23 9.47 0.00 7.68
C HIS A 23 10.15 0.99 6.72
N ALA A 24 10.63 0.55 5.56
CA ALA A 24 11.23 1.44 4.58
C ALA A 24 10.20 2.41 3.99
N GLN A 25 10.63 3.64 3.77
CA GLN A 25 9.80 4.71 3.21
C GLN A 25 9.52 4.45 1.73
N LEU A 26 8.24 4.26 1.38
CA LEU A 26 7.81 3.95 0.02
C LEU A 26 7.99 5.13 -0.94
N GLU A 27 7.94 6.37 -0.43
CA GLU A 27 8.19 7.58 -1.25
C GLU A 27 9.61 7.58 -1.86
N GLN A 28 10.61 7.10 -1.11
CA GLN A 28 11.98 6.96 -1.62
C GLN A 28 12.09 5.95 -2.77
N GLY A 29 11.12 5.04 -2.83
CA GLY A 29 10.98 4.03 -3.87
C GLY A 29 10.18 4.47 -5.09
N GLY A 30 9.68 5.70 -5.13
CA GLY A 30 8.89 6.23 -6.24
C GLY A 30 7.37 6.22 -6.04
N LEU A 31 6.88 6.02 -4.81
CA LEU A 31 5.45 6.17 -4.50
C LEU A 31 5.06 7.66 -4.49
N ASP A 32 4.80 8.23 -5.66
CA ASP A 32 4.25 9.58 -5.82
C ASP A 32 2.71 9.60 -5.73
N SER A 33 2.09 10.75 -5.99
CA SER A 33 0.63 10.91 -5.87
C SER A 33 -0.17 10.09 -6.90
N LEU A 34 0.39 9.87 -8.09
CA LEU A 34 -0.25 9.05 -9.12
C LEU A 34 -0.12 7.56 -8.76
N MET A 35 1.08 7.15 -8.33
CA MET A 35 1.34 5.79 -7.87
C MET A 35 0.52 5.43 -6.64
N LEU A 36 0.29 6.38 -5.72
CA LEU A 36 -0.59 6.20 -4.58
C LEU A 36 -2.04 5.92 -4.99
N ALA A 37 -2.55 6.62 -6.02
CA ALA A 37 -3.89 6.34 -6.53
C ALA A 37 -3.98 4.92 -7.13
N LEU A 38 -2.97 4.49 -7.89
CA LEU A 38 -2.88 3.13 -8.45
C LEU A 38 -2.76 2.07 -7.34
N LEU A 39 -1.95 2.34 -6.32
CA LEU A 39 -1.79 1.48 -5.16
C LEU A 39 -3.13 1.24 -4.47
N ILE A 40 -3.90 2.30 -4.21
CA ILE A 40 -5.20 2.19 -3.55
C ILE A 40 -6.14 1.29 -4.36
N ILE A 41 -6.22 1.48 -5.68
CA ILE A 41 -7.06 0.66 -6.57
C ILE A 41 -6.67 -0.82 -6.51
N GLU A 42 -5.38 -1.13 -6.59
CA GLU A 42 -4.90 -2.52 -6.56
C GLU A 42 -5.02 -3.15 -5.16
N LEU A 43 -4.91 -2.38 -4.08
CA LEU A 43 -5.17 -2.85 -2.72
C LEU A 43 -6.65 -3.18 -2.51
N GLU A 44 -7.58 -2.33 -2.96
CA GLU A 44 -9.01 -2.63 -2.92
C GLU A 44 -9.32 -3.94 -3.64
N ARG A 45 -8.72 -4.14 -4.81
CA ARG A 45 -8.86 -5.36 -5.61
C ARG A 45 -8.29 -6.60 -4.92
N GLU A 46 -7.07 -6.49 -4.40
CA GLU A 46 -6.35 -7.59 -3.75
C GLU A 46 -7.02 -8.05 -2.45
N PHE A 47 -7.49 -7.10 -1.65
CA PHE A 47 -8.06 -7.37 -0.33
C PHE A 47 -9.59 -7.41 -0.32
N LYS A 48 -10.24 -7.09 -1.45
CA LYS A 48 -11.70 -7.05 -1.61
C LYS A 48 -12.39 -6.13 -0.58
N ILE A 49 -11.74 -5.01 -0.27
CA ILE A 49 -12.25 -3.98 0.65
C ILE A 49 -12.40 -2.63 -0.07
N LYS A 50 -13.05 -1.67 0.59
CA LYS A 50 -13.10 -0.28 0.15
C LYS A 50 -12.22 0.59 1.04
N ILE A 51 -11.39 1.40 0.41
CA ILE A 51 -10.44 2.29 1.07
C ILE A 51 -10.97 3.72 0.91
N PRO A 52 -11.39 4.37 2.00
CA PRO A 52 -11.90 5.74 1.93
C PRO A 52 -10.76 6.71 1.54
N VAL A 53 -10.90 7.37 0.39
CA VAL A 53 -9.92 8.34 -0.12
C VAL A 53 -10.21 9.78 0.31
N MET A 54 -11.28 10.01 1.07
CA MET A 54 -11.64 11.33 1.60
C MET A 54 -11.92 11.24 3.11
N PRO A 55 -11.04 11.82 3.96
CA PRO A 55 -9.75 12.44 3.63
C PRO A 55 -8.66 11.40 3.33
N LEU A 56 -7.82 11.66 2.31
CA LEU A 56 -6.63 10.85 2.04
C LEU A 56 -5.56 11.13 3.09
N VAL A 57 -5.27 10.16 3.95
CA VAL A 57 -4.24 10.26 4.98
C VAL A 57 -2.96 9.57 4.51
N LYS A 58 -1.99 10.35 4.01
CA LYS A 58 -0.71 9.83 3.49
C LYS A 58 0.04 8.92 4.46
N LYS A 59 -0.07 9.16 5.77
CA LYS A 59 0.57 8.35 6.82
C LYS A 59 0.22 6.86 6.78
N HIS A 60 -0.94 6.50 6.22
CA HIS A 60 -1.30 5.10 6.05
C HIS A 60 -0.48 4.38 4.96
N TYR A 61 0.22 5.13 4.11
CA TYR A 61 0.93 4.62 2.93
C TYR A 61 2.43 4.93 2.94
N GLU A 62 3.00 5.27 4.09
CA GLU A 62 4.43 5.57 4.23
C GLU A 62 5.30 4.31 4.14
N THR A 63 4.83 3.21 4.72
CA THR A 63 5.56 1.94 4.80
C THR A 63 4.62 0.75 4.53
N ILE A 64 5.18 -0.43 4.24
CA ILE A 64 4.36 -1.65 4.08
C ILE A 64 3.64 -1.97 5.39
N GLU A 65 4.28 -1.72 6.53
CA GLU A 65 3.67 -1.89 7.84
C GLU A 65 2.47 -0.95 8.06
N SER A 66 2.60 0.34 7.72
CA SER A 66 1.49 1.30 7.87
C SER A 66 0.31 0.90 6.99
N ILE A 67 0.57 0.42 5.76
CA ILE A 67 -0.45 -0.10 4.85
C ILE A 67 -1.12 -1.32 5.46
N ALA A 68 -0.34 -2.29 5.92
CA ALA A 68 -0.88 -3.52 6.51
C ALA A 68 -1.80 -3.20 7.69
N LYS A 69 -1.36 -2.32 8.60
CA LYS A 69 -2.18 -1.85 9.73
C LYS A 69 -3.48 -1.20 9.26
N HIS A 70 -3.39 -0.28 8.30
CA HIS A 70 -4.57 0.41 7.77
C HIS A 70 -5.57 -0.57 7.14
N LEU A 71 -5.10 -1.55 6.36
CA LEU A 71 -5.97 -2.56 5.75
C LEU A 71 -6.64 -3.44 6.81
N ILE A 72 -5.93 -3.82 7.88
CA ILE A 72 -6.49 -4.57 9.00
C ILE A 72 -7.58 -3.76 9.71
N ASP A 73 -7.35 -2.46 9.96
CA ASP A 73 -8.34 -1.56 10.55
C ASP A 73 -9.60 -1.43 9.67
N LEU A 74 -9.46 -1.61 8.36
CA LEU A 74 -10.55 -1.66 7.38
C LEU A 74 -11.19 -3.05 7.22
N GLY A 75 -10.72 -4.07 7.94
CA GLY A 75 -11.29 -5.43 7.93
C GLY A 75 -10.67 -6.39 6.91
N ALA A 76 -9.47 -6.12 6.40
CA ALA A 76 -8.77 -7.01 5.47
C ALA A 76 -8.27 -8.30 6.16
N GLN A 77 -8.70 -9.47 5.64
CA GLN A 77 -8.26 -10.81 6.08
C GLN A 77 -7.01 -11.30 5.33
#